data_AF-A0A0F9DQG3-F1
#
_entry.id   AF-A0A0F9DQG3-F1
#
_cell.length_a   1.000
_cell.length_b   1.000
_cell.length_c   1.000
_cell.angle_alpha   90.00
_cell.angle_beta   90.00
_cell.angle_gamma   90.00
#
_symmetry.space_group_name_H-M   'P 1'
#
loop_
_entity.id
_entity.type
_entity.pdbx_description
1 polymer ?
#
loop_
_entity_poly.entity_id
_entity_poly.type
_entity_poly.pdbx_seq_one_letter_code
_entity_poly.pdbx_strand_id
1 'polypeptide(L)'
;MSDKPIVYDLDILRPTPEYVLLGGKKIDISFVPSGIAIDIMAMQQELQDLTGTPEKLRKIEAGGKEAIESFQVAASICAKITGTQHKDMTKEWLLKNTNVVQLKQLIEHITNAVSKSLESIEGEAGKN
;
A
#
# COMPACT_ATOMS: atom_id res chain seq x y z
N MET A 1 5.69 -48.96 -3.11
CA MET A 1 4.60 -47.99 -2.92
C MET A 1 5.10 -46.69 -3.50
N SER A 2 4.39 -46.09 -4.45
CA SER A 2 4.79 -44.80 -5.00
C SER A 2 4.54 -43.76 -3.92
N ASP A 3 5.60 -43.19 -3.35
CA ASP A 3 5.48 -42.10 -2.38
C ASP A 3 4.69 -40.96 -3.02
N LYS A 4 3.55 -40.63 -2.41
CA LYS A 4 2.74 -39.51 -2.87
C LYS A 4 3.51 -38.21 -2.64
N PRO A 5 3.45 -37.25 -3.57
CA PRO A 5 4.11 -35.95 -3.38
C PRO A 5 3.52 -35.21 -2.17
N ILE A 6 4.40 -34.56 -1.40
CA ILE A 6 4.01 -33.62 -0.34
C ILE A 6 3.60 -32.31 -1.01
N VAL A 7 2.42 -31.81 -0.68
CA VAL A 7 1.90 -30.52 -1.19
C VAL A 7 1.77 -29.56 -0.02
N TYR A 8 2.41 -28.40 -0.13
CA TYR A 8 2.26 -27.28 0.80
C TYR A 8 1.25 -26.30 0.23
N ASP A 9 0.13 -26.11 0.93
CA ASP A 9 -0.87 -25.10 0.57
C ASP A 9 -0.46 -23.75 1.17
N LEU A 10 0.02 -22.84 0.33
CA LEU A 10 0.39 -21.48 0.74
C LEU A 10 -0.78 -20.50 0.65
N ASP A 11 -1.92 -20.87 0.05
CA ASP A 11 -3.09 -20.01 0.00
C ASP A 11 -3.73 -19.83 1.39
N ILE A 12 -3.43 -20.72 2.35
CA ILE A 12 -3.80 -20.56 3.76
C ILE A 12 -3.20 -19.30 4.40
N LEU A 13 -2.11 -18.76 3.84
CA LEU A 13 -1.45 -17.54 4.32
C LEU A 13 -2.16 -16.27 3.85
N ARG A 14 -3.20 -16.38 3.03
CA ARG A 14 -3.94 -15.20 2.58
C ARG A 14 -4.65 -14.51 3.76
N PRO A 15 -4.50 -13.19 3.90
CA PRO A 15 -5.15 -12.47 4.99
C PRO A 15 -6.67 -12.42 4.79
N THR A 16 -7.39 -12.18 5.89
CA THR A 16 -8.82 -11.86 5.81
C THR A 16 -9.02 -10.59 4.97
N PRO A 17 -9.98 -10.54 4.04
CA PRO A 17 -10.23 -9.36 3.22
C PRO A 17 -10.56 -8.10 4.05
N GLU A 18 -9.85 -7.01 3.80
CA GLU A 18 -10.13 -5.69 4.35
C GLU A 18 -10.39 -4.72 3.20
N TYR A 19 -11.44 -3.91 3.29
CA TYR A 19 -11.88 -3.07 2.17
C TYR A 19 -11.96 -1.60 2.51
N VAL A 20 -11.54 -0.76 1.56
CA VAL A 20 -11.76 0.69 1.56
C VAL A 20 -12.75 1.06 0.46
N LEU A 21 -13.64 2.02 0.74
CA LEU A 21 -14.52 2.63 -0.25
C LEU A 21 -13.99 4.02 -0.62
N LEU A 22 -13.70 4.23 -1.91
CA LEU A 22 -13.20 5.50 -2.43
C LEU A 22 -13.83 5.80 -3.79
N GLY A 23 -14.49 6.95 -3.92
CA GLY A 23 -15.16 7.35 -5.17
C GLY A 23 -16.17 6.31 -5.68
N GLY A 24 -16.87 5.62 -4.77
CA GLY A 24 -17.81 4.54 -5.11
C GLY A 24 -17.18 3.20 -5.46
N LYS A 25 -15.84 3.09 -5.42
CA LYS A 25 -15.10 1.85 -5.71
C LYS A 25 -14.70 1.15 -4.43
N LYS A 26 -14.98 -0.15 -4.35
CA LYS A 26 -14.56 -1.03 -3.25
C LYS A 26 -13.20 -1.63 -3.58
N ILE A 27 -12.19 -1.36 -2.75
CA ILE A 27 -10.80 -1.74 -2.95
C ILE A 27 -10.40 -2.67 -1.82
N ASP A 28 -9.98 -3.89 -2.15
CA ASP A 28 -9.31 -4.79 -1.22
C ASP A 28 -7.90 -4.27 -0.93
N ILE A 29 -7.60 -4.06 0.34
CA ILE A 29 -6.30 -3.56 0.82
C ILE A 29 -5.55 -4.60 1.65
N SER A 30 -6.15 -5.77 1.97
CA SER A 30 -5.46 -6.74 2.83
C SER A 30 -4.43 -7.55 2.05
N PHE A 31 -4.72 -7.89 0.79
CA PHE A 31 -3.80 -8.64 -0.05
C PHE A 31 -3.04 -7.73 -1.02
N VAL A 32 -1.71 -7.69 -0.85
CA VAL A 32 -0.80 -6.96 -1.74
C VAL A 32 0.07 -7.96 -2.51
N PRO A 33 -0.02 -8.03 -3.85
CA PRO A 33 0.88 -8.87 -4.64
C PRO A 33 2.34 -8.50 -4.42
N SER A 34 3.24 -9.48 -4.29
CA SER A 34 4.64 -9.25 -3.91
C SER A 34 5.40 -8.28 -4.83
N GLY A 35 5.15 -8.34 -6.15
CA GLY A 35 5.76 -7.39 -7.09
C GLY A 35 5.32 -5.94 -6.83
N ILE A 36 4.08 -5.74 -6.39
CA ILE A 36 3.56 -4.42 -6.01
C ILE A 36 4.07 -4.03 -4.63
N ALA A 37 4.20 -4.97 -3.69
CA ALA A 37 4.75 -4.70 -2.38
C ALA A 37 6.17 -4.12 -2.47
N ILE A 38 7.04 -4.69 -3.32
CA ILE A 38 8.40 -4.20 -3.55
C ILE A 38 8.39 -2.77 -4.11
N ASP A 39 7.56 -2.51 -5.12
CA ASP A 39 7.40 -1.17 -5.69
C ASP A 39 6.96 -0.16 -4.62
N ILE A 40 5.99 -0.55 -3.78
CA ILE A 40 5.47 0.30 -2.70
C ILE A 40 6.53 0.56 -1.65
N MET A 41 7.33 -0.43 -1.26
CA MET A 41 8.42 -0.25 -0.29
C MET A 41 9.46 0.76 -0.80
N ALA A 42 9.85 0.67 -2.08
CA ALA A 42 10.75 1.63 -2.69
C ALA A 42 10.17 3.05 -2.69
N MET A 43 8.90 3.21 -3.06
CA MET A 43 8.21 4.51 -3.02
C MET A 43 7.94 5.01 -1.60
N GLN A 44 7.76 4.11 -0.64
CA GLN A 44 7.59 4.46 0.77
C GLN A 44 8.89 5.02 1.34
N GLN A 45 10.04 4.46 0.96
CA GLN A 45 11.34 5.03 1.30
C GLN A 45 11.50 6.44 0.71
N GLU A 46 11.13 6.64 -0.56
CA GLU A 46 11.14 7.97 -1.20
C GLU A 46 10.23 8.95 -0.46
N LEU A 47 9.02 8.51 -0.09
CA LEU A 47 8.08 9.34 0.68
C LEU A 47 8.65 9.68 2.06
N GLN A 48 9.27 8.73 2.74
CA GLN A 48 9.93 8.96 4.02
C GLN A 48 11.12 9.90 3.90
N ASP A 49 11.85 9.86 2.79
CA ASP A 49 12.90 10.84 2.50
C ASP A 49 12.30 12.24 2.29
N LEU A 50 11.06 12.35 1.79
CA LEU A 50 10.35 13.62 1.64
C LEU A 50 9.67 14.10 2.93
N THR A 51 9.27 13.21 3.84
CA THR A 51 8.42 13.54 5.01
C THR A 51 9.07 13.24 6.37
N GLY A 52 10.23 12.60 6.41
CA GLY A 52 10.75 11.90 7.59
C GLY A 52 11.34 12.78 8.69
N THR A 53 11.33 14.10 8.55
CA THR A 53 11.78 15.02 9.60
C THR A 53 10.72 16.07 9.91
N PRO A 54 10.65 16.60 11.14
CA PRO A 54 9.72 17.67 11.48
C PRO A 54 9.87 18.92 10.59
N GLU A 55 11.10 19.22 10.14
CA GLU A 55 11.35 20.34 9.21
C GLU A 55 10.72 20.08 7.83
N LYS A 56 10.84 18.85 7.31
CA LYS A 56 10.25 18.46 6.04
C LYS A 56 8.72 18.45 6.11
N LEU A 57 8.15 17.96 7.21
CA LEU A 57 6.70 18.03 7.46
C LEU A 57 6.20 19.48 7.45
N ARG A 58 6.92 20.41 8.10
CA ARG A 58 6.57 21.84 8.06
C ARG A 58 6.62 22.43 6.66
N LYS A 59 7.57 22.01 5.81
CA LYS A 59 7.62 22.42 4.40
C LYS A 59 6.41 21.90 3.63
N ILE A 60 5.96 20.68 3.90
CA ILE A 60 4.75 20.12 3.29
C ILE A 60 3.50 20.88 3.76
N GLU A 61 3.39 21.19 5.05
CA GLU A 61 2.29 21.97 5.62
C GLU A 61 2.25 23.41 5.07
N ALA A 62 3.42 23.99 4.81
CA ALA A 62 3.55 25.29 4.16
C ALA A 62 3.19 25.26 2.66
N GLY A 63 3.00 24.07 2.09
CA GLY A 63 2.73 23.86 0.67
C GLY A 63 3.98 24.00 -0.21
N GLY A 64 3.78 24.18 -1.52
CA GLY A 64 4.88 24.31 -2.47
C GLY A 64 5.36 22.98 -3.06
N LYS A 65 6.61 22.95 -3.50
CA LYS A 65 7.15 21.87 -4.34
C LYS A 65 7.20 20.52 -3.59
N GLU A 66 7.71 20.52 -2.36
CA GLU A 66 7.84 19.34 -1.52
C GLU A 66 6.48 18.72 -1.18
N ALA A 67 5.47 19.56 -0.95
CA ALA A 67 4.09 19.10 -0.76
C ALA A 67 3.57 18.40 -2.02
N ILE A 68 3.74 19.03 -3.18
CA ILE A 68 3.33 18.45 -4.48
C ILE A 68 4.03 17.12 -4.71
N GLU A 69 5.35 17.06 -4.56
CA GLU A 69 6.14 15.82 -4.76
C GLU A 69 5.67 14.71 -3.82
N SER A 70 5.48 15.00 -2.54
CA SER A 70 4.97 14.02 -1.56
C SER A 70 3.59 13.49 -1.95
N PHE A 71 2.67 14.35 -2.41
CA PHE A 71 1.36 13.92 -2.89
C PHE A 71 1.43 13.10 -4.18
N GLN A 72 2.36 13.43 -5.08
CA GLN A 72 2.56 12.69 -6.31
C GLN A 72 3.08 11.27 -6.04
N VAL A 73 4.00 11.12 -5.09
CA VAL A 73 4.49 9.81 -4.65
C VAL A 73 3.35 9.03 -3.97
N ALA A 74 2.60 9.67 -3.06
CA ALA A 74 1.49 9.02 -2.38
C ALA A 74 0.39 8.53 -3.35
N ALA A 75 0.04 9.34 -4.36
CA ALA A 75 -0.89 8.94 -5.40
C ALA A 75 -0.34 7.79 -6.26
N SER A 76 0.97 7.73 -6.49
CA SER A 76 1.60 6.65 -7.26
C SER A 76 1.55 5.31 -6.51
N ILE A 77 1.81 5.32 -5.18
CA ILE A 77 1.65 4.15 -4.30
C ILE A 77 0.21 3.65 -4.36
N CYS A 78 -0.76 4.54 -4.15
CA CYS A 78 -2.17 4.18 -4.17
C CYS A 78 -2.59 3.60 -5.53
N ALA A 79 -2.16 4.21 -6.64
CA ALA A 79 -2.47 3.77 -8.00
C ALA A 79 -1.99 2.34 -8.29
N LYS A 80 -0.85 1.92 -7.73
CA LYS A 80 -0.34 0.56 -7.92
C LYS A 80 -1.29 -0.49 -7.36
N ILE A 81 -1.85 -0.26 -6.17
CA ILE A 81 -2.84 -1.17 -5.57
C ILE A 81 -4.18 -1.03 -6.28
N THR A 82 -4.72 0.18 -6.35
CA THR A 82 -6.07 0.40 -6.88
C THR A 82 -6.18 -0.03 -8.33
N GLY A 83 -5.12 0.18 -9.14
CA GLY A 83 -5.05 -0.22 -10.54
C GLY A 83 -5.02 -1.73 -10.80
N THR A 84 -4.78 -2.56 -9.77
CA THR A 84 -4.95 -4.02 -9.90
C THR A 84 -6.40 -4.43 -9.99
N GLN A 85 -7.28 -3.72 -9.29
CA GLN A 85 -8.70 -4.04 -9.15
C GLN A 85 -9.59 -3.13 -10.01
N HIS A 86 -9.18 -1.87 -10.17
CA HIS A 86 -9.90 -0.81 -10.90
C HIS A 86 -8.94 -0.10 -11.84
N LYS A 87 -8.90 -0.51 -13.11
CA LYS A 87 -7.93 -0.01 -14.10
C LYS A 87 -7.99 1.50 -14.36
N ASP A 88 -9.13 2.12 -14.08
CA ASP A 88 -9.35 3.55 -14.23
C ASP A 88 -8.85 4.38 -13.04
N MET A 89 -8.55 3.76 -11.89
CA MET A 89 -7.97 4.42 -10.72
C MET A 89 -6.46 4.64 -10.90
N THR A 90 -6.10 5.43 -11.90
CA THR A 90 -4.72 5.87 -12.13
C THR A 90 -4.31 6.93 -11.11
N LYS A 91 -3.02 7.28 -11.11
CA LYS A 91 -2.48 8.41 -10.34
C LYS A 91 -3.25 9.70 -10.62
N GLU A 92 -3.50 10.00 -11.89
CA GLU A 92 -4.22 11.19 -12.33
C GLU A 92 -5.67 11.16 -11.87
N TRP A 93 -6.29 9.98 -11.88
CA TRP A 93 -7.64 9.81 -11.35
C TRP A 93 -7.67 10.12 -9.85
N LEU A 94 -6.74 9.56 -9.07
CA LEU A 94 -6.66 9.79 -7.63
C LEU A 94 -6.48 11.27 -7.30
N LEU A 95 -5.55 11.95 -7.98
CA LEU A 95 -5.30 13.39 -7.77
C LEU A 95 -6.50 14.28 -8.12
N LYS A 96 -7.38 13.85 -9.04
CA LYS A 96 -8.56 14.62 -9.46
C LYS A 96 -9.83 14.29 -8.68
N ASN A 97 -9.94 13.08 -8.14
CA ASN A 97 -11.18 12.54 -7.56
C ASN A 97 -11.09 12.31 -6.05
N THR A 98 -9.98 12.69 -5.42
CA THR A 98 -9.78 12.56 -3.98
C THR A 98 -9.29 13.87 -3.39
N ASN A 99 -9.58 14.08 -2.11
CA ASN A 99 -8.94 15.13 -1.33
C ASN A 99 -7.72 14.59 -0.58
N VAL A 100 -6.91 15.51 -0.06
CA VAL A 100 -5.67 15.23 0.68
C VAL A 100 -5.88 14.23 1.84
N VAL A 101 -6.98 14.35 2.57
CA VAL A 101 -7.29 13.49 3.73
C VAL A 101 -7.59 12.06 3.26
N GLN A 102 -8.39 11.91 2.21
CA GLN A 102 -8.72 10.61 1.63
C GLN A 102 -7.47 9.90 1.10
N LEU A 103 -6.61 10.63 0.38
CA LEU A 103 -5.39 10.07 -0.16
C LEU A 103 -4.41 9.66 0.95
N LYS A 104 -4.28 10.48 2.00
CA LYS A 104 -3.48 10.17 3.20
C LYS A 104 -3.96 8.90 3.91
N GLN A 105 -5.27 8.76 4.10
CA GLN A 105 -5.81 7.56 4.75
C GLN A 105 -5.63 6.32 3.88
N LEU A 106 -5.82 6.44 2.56
CA LEU A 106 -5.62 5.32 1.65
C LEU A 106 -4.16 4.83 1.66
N ILE A 107 -3.18 5.75 1.59
CA ILE A 107 -1.77 5.34 1.65
C ILE A 107 -1.44 4.68 2.99
N GLU A 108 -1.93 5.21 4.11
CA GLU A 108 -1.70 4.64 5.44
C GLU A 108 -2.21 3.20 5.53
N HIS A 109 -3.42 2.94 5.04
CA HIS A 109 -3.96 1.59 4.96
C HIS A 109 -3.10 0.65 4.11
N ILE A 110 -2.67 1.09 2.94
CA ILE A 110 -1.84 0.31 2.02
C ILE A 110 -0.47 0.02 2.64
N THR A 111 0.22 1.02 3.18
CA THR A 111 1.54 0.84 3.78
C THR A 111 1.46 -0.05 5.01
N ASN A 112 0.41 0.07 5.82
CA ASN A 112 0.21 -0.80 6.97
C ASN A 112 -0.02 -2.26 6.54
N ALA A 113 -0.77 -2.51 5.46
CA ALA A 113 -0.96 -3.86 4.93
C ALA A 113 0.35 -4.49 4.43
N VAL A 114 1.20 -3.69 3.77
CA VAL A 114 2.53 -4.11 3.34
C VAL A 114 3.43 -4.45 4.54
N SER A 115 3.47 -3.59 5.57
CA SER A 115 4.24 -3.87 6.79
C SER A 115 3.75 -5.13 7.52
N LYS A 116 2.44 -5.27 7.71
CA LYS A 116 1.85 -6.47 8.34
C LYS A 116 2.21 -7.75 7.58
N SER A 117 2.19 -7.71 6.25
CA SER A 117 2.55 -8.86 5.41
C SER A 117 4.00 -9.32 5.61
N LEU A 118 4.90 -8.41 6.02
CA LEU A 118 6.27 -8.75 6.39
C LEU A 118 6.36 -9.27 7.84
N GLU A 119 5.67 -8.64 8.77
CA GLU A 119 5.71 -9.00 10.20
C GLU A 119 5.04 -10.36 10.50
N SER A 120 3.98 -10.72 9.77
CA SER A 120 3.31 -12.02 9.91
C SER A 120 4.22 -13.23 9.61
N ILE A 121 5.36 -13.01 8.93
CA ILE A 121 6.39 -14.04 8.72
C ILE A 121 7.22 -14.27 10.00
N GLU A 122 7.39 -13.24 10.84
CA GLU A 122 8.22 -13.31 12.05
C GLU A 122 7.43 -13.73 13.31
N GLY A 123 6.11 -13.46 13.35
CA GLY A 123 5.26 -13.68 14.53
C GLY A 123 4.65 -15.08 14.72
N GLU A 124 4.54 -15.88 13.65
CA GLU A 124 3.85 -17.19 13.69
C GLU A 124 4.75 -18.41 13.41
N ALA A 125 6.07 -18.24 13.35
CA ALA A 125 7.02 -19.33 13.11
C ALA A 125 7.20 -20.31 14.30
N GLY A 126 6.24 -20.40 15.24
CA GLY A 126 6.41 -21.13 16.49
C GLY A 126 5.16 -21.76 17.11
N LYS A 127 4.06 -21.91 16.36
CA LYS A 127 2.89 -22.68 16.84
C LYS A 127 2.29 -23.48 15.70
N ASN A 128 2.85 -24.66 15.45
CA ASN A 128 2.14 -25.90 15.10
C ASN A 128 3.10 -27.08 15.21
#